data_AF-A0A8S3SS96-F1
#
_entry.id   AF-A0A8S3SS96-F1
#
_cell.length_a   1.000
_cell.length_b   1.000
_cell.length_c   1.000
_cell.angle_alpha   90.00
_cell.angle_beta   90.00
_cell.angle_gamma   90.00
#
_symmetry.space_group_name_H-M   'P 1'
#
loop_
_entity.id
_entity.type
_entity.pdbx_description
1 polymer ?
#
loop_
_entity_poly.entity_id
_entity_poly.type
_entity_poly.pdbx_seq_one_letter_code
_entity_poly.pdbx_strand_id
1 'polypeptide(L)'
;MGEVQKPSRPVANHNSNKDLEHLSHMADYIVNQRVSKNTQKSYNLALSKLRNFRLSYKLKQHWPVQVNDLLNFIAFCQYRVFWGTISYYISGVSYHHEIQGIQDTTKFLKGKASKGIKNSRRKRYDIRALITAQLLSDIIGCLDKACTTL
;
A
#
# COMPACT_ATOMS: atom_id res chain seq x y z
N MET A 1 44.75 6.01 17.05
CA MET A 1 43.31 5.85 17.34
C MET A 1 42.74 7.26 17.47
N GLY A 2 41.95 7.69 16.49
CA GLY A 2 41.55 9.10 16.33
C GLY A 2 40.48 9.52 17.32
N GLU A 3 40.69 10.66 17.96
CA GLU A 3 39.71 11.34 18.82
C GLU A 3 38.48 11.74 18.00
N VAL A 4 37.31 11.31 18.47
CA VAL A 4 36.02 11.71 17.91
C VAL A 4 35.74 13.14 18.35
N GLN A 5 35.90 14.06 17.42
CA GLN A 5 35.61 15.48 17.59
C GLN A 5 34.11 15.66 17.87
N LYS A 6 33.75 16.01 19.11
CA LYS A 6 32.38 16.38 19.48
C LYS A 6 31.98 17.62 18.68
N PRO A 7 30.80 17.65 18.05
CA PRO A 7 30.33 18.86 17.38
C PRO A 7 30.10 19.96 18.42
N SER A 8 30.82 21.07 18.23
CA SER A 8 30.66 22.30 19.02
C SER A 8 29.19 22.75 18.98
N ARG A 9 28.59 22.97 20.16
CA ARG A 9 27.25 23.57 20.26
C ARG A 9 27.31 24.99 19.67
N PRO A 10 26.42 25.36 18.73
CA PRO A 10 26.37 26.72 18.24
C PRO A 10 25.97 27.66 19.39
N VAL A 11 26.79 28.68 19.61
CA VAL A 11 26.52 29.77 20.56
C VAL A 11 25.34 30.56 20.03
N ALA A 12 24.25 30.64 20.81
CA ALA A 12 23.05 31.37 20.44
C ALA A 12 23.35 32.88 20.44
N ASN A 13 23.49 33.46 19.25
CA ASN A 13 23.60 34.90 19.06
C ASN A 13 22.18 35.50 19.10
N HIS A 14 21.86 36.29 20.13
CA HIS A 14 20.50 36.75 20.45
C HIS A 14 19.99 37.93 19.59
N ASN A 15 20.58 38.19 18.43
CA ASN A 15 20.32 39.40 17.63
C ASN A 15 20.06 39.14 16.14
N SER A 16 19.45 38.00 15.79
CA SER A 16 18.88 37.79 14.46
C SER A 16 17.39 38.10 14.49
N ASN A 17 16.92 38.86 13.50
CA ASN A 17 15.52 38.88 13.09
C ASN A 17 14.94 37.46 13.23
N LYS A 18 13.72 37.34 13.78
CA LYS A 18 13.04 36.06 13.95
C LYS A 18 12.81 35.43 12.58
N ASP A 19 13.85 34.79 12.02
CA ASP A 19 13.85 34.21 10.71
C ASP A 19 12.93 33.00 10.75
N LEU A 20 11.74 33.20 10.19
CA LEU A 20 10.72 32.18 10.02
C LEU A 20 11.27 30.95 9.29
N GLU A 21 12.32 31.12 8.48
CA GLU A 21 13.01 30.06 7.75
C GLU A 21 13.66 29.01 8.69
N HIS A 22 14.34 29.44 9.74
CA HIS A 22 14.94 28.51 10.71
C HIS A 22 13.86 27.70 11.45
N LEU A 23 12.73 28.34 11.77
CA LEU A 23 11.57 27.67 12.38
C LEU A 23 10.91 26.69 11.40
N SER A 24 10.81 27.04 10.12
CA SER A 24 10.28 26.15 9.08
C SER A 24 11.16 24.90 8.91
N HIS A 25 12.47 25.08 8.83
CA HIS A 25 13.41 23.95 8.73
C HIS A 25 13.36 23.05 9.96
N MET A 26 13.23 23.64 11.15
CA MET A 26 13.07 22.87 12.39
C MET A 26 11.72 22.14 12.44
N ALA A 27 10.64 22.76 11.97
CA ALA A 27 9.33 22.11 11.87
C ALA A 27 9.37 20.89 10.94
N ASP A 28 9.97 21.03 9.76
CA ASP A 28 10.17 19.93 8.82
C ASP A 28 11.04 18.83 9.43
N TYR A 29 12.13 19.19 10.12
CA TYR A 29 12.98 18.24 10.83
C TYR A 29 12.20 17.44 11.87
N ILE A 30 11.41 18.09 12.71
CA ILE A 30 10.59 17.43 13.76
C ILE A 30 9.59 16.46 13.11
N VAL A 31 8.90 16.90 12.06
CA VAL A 31 7.92 16.07 11.34
C VAL A 31 8.59 14.85 10.71
N ASN A 32 9.76 15.03 10.10
CA ASN A 32 10.51 13.97 9.45
C ASN A 32 11.07 12.93 10.43
N GLN A 33 11.30 13.30 11.69
CA GLN A 33 11.77 12.39 12.73
C GLN A 33 10.69 11.45 13.28
N ARG A 34 9.41 11.63 12.89
CA ARG A 34 8.30 10.75 13.29
C ARG A 34 8.48 9.31 12.83
N VAL A 35 9.24 9.07 11.76
CA VAL A 35 9.49 7.74 11.20
C VAL A 35 10.98 7.51 10.96
N SER A 36 11.40 6.24 10.92
CA SER A 36 12.78 5.91 10.59
C SER A 36 13.15 6.38 9.16
N LYS A 37 14.43 6.64 8.90
CA LYS A 37 14.92 7.02 7.55
C LYS A 37 14.54 6.00 6.49
N ASN A 38 14.55 4.71 6.82
CA ASN A 38 14.16 3.64 5.89
C ASN A 38 12.66 3.67 5.59
N THR A 39 11.85 3.95 6.60
CA THR A 39 10.41 4.13 6.46
C THR A 39 10.10 5.33 5.57
N GLN A 40 10.78 6.46 5.81
CA GLN A 40 10.61 7.66 5.02
C GLN A 40 10.98 7.46 3.54
N LYS A 41 12.10 6.81 3.25
CA LYS A 41 12.48 6.44 1.87
C LYS A 41 11.39 5.63 1.19
N SER A 42 10.81 4.69 1.92
CA SER A 42 9.81 3.78 1.37
C SER A 42 8.44 4.46 1.20
N TYR A 43 8.09 5.43 2.05
CA TYR A 43 6.91 6.28 1.88
C TYR A 43 7.06 7.24 0.69
N ASN A 44 8.24 7.83 0.52
CA ASN A 44 8.55 8.63 -0.67
C ASN A 44 8.48 7.78 -1.94
N LEU A 45 8.96 6.53 -1.89
CA LEU A 45 8.81 5.58 -3.00
C LEU A 45 7.33 5.32 -3.35
N ALA A 46 6.46 5.21 -2.35
CA ALA A 46 5.02 5.04 -2.56
C ALA A 46 4.43 6.21 -3.35
N LEU A 47 4.77 7.45 -2.97
CA LEU A 47 4.35 8.66 -3.70
C LEU A 47 4.86 8.67 -5.14
N SER A 48 6.14 8.33 -5.34
CA SER A 48 6.72 8.23 -6.67
C SER A 48 6.00 7.20 -7.55
N LYS A 49 5.65 6.03 -6.98
CA LYS A 49 4.88 5.00 -7.70
C LYS A 49 3.46 5.46 -8.03
N LEU A 50 2.79 6.15 -7.11
CA LEU A 50 1.46 6.73 -7.35
C LEU A 50 1.51 7.81 -8.44
N ARG A 51 2.49 8.70 -8.39
CA ARG A 51 2.70 9.74 -9.39
C ARG A 51 2.94 9.12 -10.77
N ASN A 52 3.81 8.11 -10.85
CA ASN A 52 4.09 7.40 -12.10
C ASN A 52 2.84 6.70 -12.65
N PHE A 53 2.05 6.05 -11.79
CA PHE A 53 0.76 5.48 -12.17
C PHE A 53 -0.15 6.55 -12.79
N ARG A 54 -0.34 7.68 -12.12
CA ARG A 54 -1.16 8.78 -12.64
C ARG A 54 -0.65 9.33 -13.97
N LEU A 55 0.68 9.45 -14.14
CA LEU A 55 1.27 9.86 -15.41
C LEU A 55 1.00 8.84 -16.52
N SER A 56 1.16 7.54 -16.25
CA SER A 56 0.92 6.48 -17.24
C SER A 56 -0.54 6.42 -17.72
N TYR A 57 -1.50 6.76 -16.86
CA TYR A 57 -2.93 6.77 -17.21
C TYR A 57 -3.49 8.18 -17.50
N LYS A 58 -2.63 9.18 -17.67
CA LYS A 58 -3.01 10.59 -17.94
C LYS A 58 -4.04 11.15 -16.93
N LEU A 59 -3.95 10.72 -15.68
CA LEU A 59 -4.80 11.21 -14.60
C LEU A 59 -4.32 12.57 -14.10
N LYS A 60 -5.26 13.39 -13.61
CA LYS A 60 -4.92 14.69 -13.02
C LYS A 60 -4.05 14.51 -11.77
N GLN A 61 -2.96 15.25 -11.70
CA GLN A 61 -2.08 15.29 -10.53
C GLN A 61 -2.65 16.24 -9.48
N HIS A 62 -3.74 15.84 -8.83
CA HIS A 62 -4.29 16.59 -7.71
C HIS A 62 -3.82 16.02 -6.37
N TRP A 63 -3.63 16.91 -5.42
CA TRP A 63 -3.37 16.58 -4.03
C TRP A 63 -4.35 17.36 -3.16
N PRO A 64 -5.07 16.73 -2.21
CA PRO A 64 -4.98 15.32 -1.80
C PRO A 64 -5.44 14.31 -2.85
N VAL A 65 -5.03 13.06 -2.66
CA VAL A 65 -5.39 11.93 -3.53
C VAL A 65 -6.84 11.57 -3.24
N GLN A 66 -7.65 11.49 -4.30
CA GLN A 66 -9.05 11.10 -4.19
C GLN A 66 -9.13 9.60 -3.92
N VAL A 67 -10.19 9.20 -3.22
CA VAL A 67 -10.46 7.80 -2.88
C VAL A 67 -10.50 6.91 -4.14
N ASN A 68 -11.13 7.37 -5.22
CA ASN A 68 -11.23 6.62 -6.47
C ASN A 68 -9.86 6.39 -7.13
N ASP A 69 -9.02 7.43 -7.18
CA ASP A 69 -7.65 7.31 -7.70
C ASP A 69 -6.83 6.32 -6.89
N LEU A 70 -6.96 6.35 -5.56
CA LEU A 70 -6.26 5.42 -4.69
C LEU A 70 -6.75 3.98 -4.88
N LEU A 71 -8.06 3.77 -5.07
CA LEU A 71 -8.63 2.46 -5.41
C LEU A 71 -8.10 1.94 -6.74
N ASN A 72 -8.07 2.79 -7.77
CA ASN A 72 -7.52 2.45 -9.08
C ASN A 72 -6.03 2.10 -8.98
N PHE A 73 -5.26 2.85 -8.18
CA PHE A 73 -3.87 2.54 -7.90
C PHE A 73 -3.69 1.20 -7.16
N ILE A 74 -4.53 0.91 -6.16
CA ILE A 74 -4.53 -0.37 -5.45
C ILE A 74 -4.83 -1.52 -6.43
N ALA A 75 -5.81 -1.35 -7.31
CA ALA A 75 -6.14 -2.33 -8.34
C ALA A 75 -4.98 -2.53 -9.32
N PHE A 76 -4.32 -1.46 -9.75
CA PHE A 76 -3.12 -1.51 -10.58
C PHE A 76 -1.95 -2.26 -9.91
N CYS A 77 -1.78 -2.07 -8.60
CA CYS A 77 -0.74 -2.75 -7.82
C CYS A 77 -1.07 -4.23 -7.56
N GLN A 78 -2.33 -4.61 -7.46
CA GLN A 78 -2.75 -5.98 -7.17
C GLN A 78 -2.18 -7.00 -8.17
N TYR A 79 -2.00 -6.60 -9.43
CA TYR A 79 -1.42 -7.46 -10.47
C TYR A 79 0.12 -7.47 -10.52
N ARG A 80 0.79 -6.61 -9.74
CA ARG A 80 2.24 -6.39 -9.83
C ARG A 80 3.01 -6.67 -8.55
N VAL A 81 2.38 -6.51 -7.39
CA VAL A 81 3.07 -6.56 -6.09
C VAL A 81 2.28 -7.31 -5.03
N PHE A 82 3.00 -7.76 -3.99
CA PHE A 82 2.39 -8.44 -2.85
C PHE A 82 1.54 -7.47 -2.00
N TRP A 83 0.52 -8.00 -1.32
CA TRP A 83 -0.40 -7.19 -0.50
C TRP A 83 0.32 -6.38 0.59
N GLY A 84 1.37 -6.95 1.19
CA GLY A 84 2.20 -6.24 2.16
C GLY A 84 2.78 -4.94 1.59
N THR A 85 3.26 -4.96 0.34
CA THR A 85 3.77 -3.78 -0.37
C THR A 85 2.65 -2.78 -0.67
N ILE A 86 1.46 -3.25 -1.07
CA ILE A 86 0.30 -2.38 -1.31
C ILE A 86 -0.11 -1.68 -0.02
N SER A 87 -0.24 -2.43 1.08
CA SER A 87 -0.55 -1.89 2.40
C SER A 87 0.49 -0.85 2.83
N TYR A 88 1.76 -1.08 2.51
CA TYR A 88 2.83 -0.15 2.77
C TYR A 88 2.70 1.14 1.96
N TYR A 89 2.37 1.03 0.67
CA TYR A 89 2.13 2.20 -0.18
C TYR A 89 0.94 3.04 0.30
N ILE A 90 -0.16 2.38 0.70
CA ILE A 90 -1.31 3.10 1.27
C ILE A 90 -0.90 3.79 2.59
N SER A 91 -0.04 3.16 3.40
CA SER A 91 0.51 3.81 4.61
C SER A 91 1.39 5.01 4.31
N GLY A 92 2.18 4.97 3.24
CA GLY A 92 2.94 6.14 2.80
C GLY A 92 2.04 7.30 2.40
N VAL A 93 1.00 7.05 1.60
CA VAL A 93 0.05 8.10 1.19
C VAL A 93 -0.69 8.69 2.39
N SER A 94 -1.21 7.83 3.29
CA SER A 94 -1.86 8.20 4.56
C SER A 94 -0.97 9.11 5.41
N TYR A 95 0.31 8.76 5.56
CA TYR A 95 1.29 9.55 6.30
C TYR A 95 1.46 10.96 5.75
N HIS A 96 1.54 11.10 4.42
CA HIS A 96 1.67 12.42 3.79
C HIS A 96 0.39 13.27 3.88
N HIS A 97 -0.79 12.66 3.90
CA HIS A 97 -2.04 13.39 4.20
C HIS A 97 -2.07 13.88 5.64
N GLU A 98 -1.65 13.03 6.59
CA GLU A 98 -1.64 13.37 8.01
C GLU A 98 -0.68 14.53 8.34
N ILE A 99 0.51 14.54 7.74
CA ILE A 99 1.49 15.64 7.92
C ILE A 99 0.92 16.99 7.50
N GLN A 100 0.11 17.01 6.45
CA GLN A 100 -0.45 18.23 5.90
C GLN A 100 -1.80 18.61 6.54
N GLY A 101 -2.20 17.91 7.61
CA GLY A 101 -3.47 18.16 8.30
C GLY A 101 -4.71 17.81 7.45
N ILE A 102 -4.55 17.03 6.39
CA ILE A 102 -5.66 16.65 5.51
C ILE A 102 -6.41 15.47 6.12
N GLN A 103 -7.75 15.55 6.12
CA GLN A 103 -8.60 14.47 6.60
C GLN A 103 -8.33 13.16 5.83
N ASP A 104 -7.84 12.16 6.55
CA ASP A 104 -7.35 10.92 5.95
C ASP A 104 -8.51 9.98 5.57
N THR A 105 -8.92 10.02 4.29
CA THR A 105 -9.90 9.07 3.74
C THR A 105 -9.29 7.68 3.47
N THR A 106 -7.96 7.53 3.59
CA THR A 106 -7.24 6.29 3.28
C THR A 106 -7.31 5.23 4.39
N LYS A 107 -7.61 5.63 5.64
CA LYS A 107 -7.83 4.67 6.76
C LYS A 107 -8.95 3.68 6.47
N PHE A 108 -10.07 4.17 5.95
CA PHE A 108 -11.20 3.32 5.55
C PHE A 108 -10.81 2.37 4.41
N LEU A 109 -10.04 2.87 3.45
CA LEU A 109 -9.55 2.10 2.31
C LEU A 109 -8.61 0.98 2.71
N LYS A 110 -7.69 1.19 3.66
CA LYS A 110 -6.79 0.11 4.13
C LYS A 110 -7.58 -1.11 4.60
N GLY A 111 -8.59 -0.92 5.44
CA GLY A 111 -9.39 -2.02 5.99
C GLY A 111 -10.23 -2.73 4.92
N LYS A 112 -10.99 -1.96 4.13
CA LYS A 112 -11.91 -2.52 3.12
C LYS A 112 -11.17 -3.08 1.92
N ALA A 113 -10.15 -2.40 1.39
CA ALA A 113 -9.36 -2.89 0.27
C ALA A 113 -8.55 -4.14 0.66
N SER A 114 -8.01 -4.21 1.89
CA SER A 114 -7.35 -5.43 2.41
C SER A 114 -8.28 -6.62 2.39
N LYS A 115 -9.49 -6.45 2.93
CA LYS A 115 -10.49 -7.51 2.97
C LYS A 115 -10.94 -7.90 1.56
N GLY A 116 -11.16 -6.92 0.68
CA GLY A 116 -11.51 -7.13 -0.73
C GLY A 116 -10.43 -7.89 -1.50
N ILE A 117 -9.15 -7.55 -1.30
CA ILE A 117 -8.01 -8.21 -1.97
C ILE A 117 -7.76 -9.61 -1.42
N LYS A 118 -7.89 -9.82 -0.10
CA LYS A 118 -7.83 -11.17 0.49
C LYS A 118 -8.96 -12.06 -0.05
N ASN A 119 -10.16 -11.51 -0.20
CA ASN A 119 -11.31 -12.23 -0.74
C ASN A 119 -11.16 -12.50 -2.25
N SER A 120 -10.61 -11.57 -3.03
CA SER A 120 -10.43 -11.75 -4.48
C SER A 120 -9.31 -12.74 -4.82
N ARG A 121 -8.27 -12.84 -3.98
CA ARG A 121 -7.25 -13.90 -4.09
C ARG A 121 -7.79 -15.27 -3.69
N ARG A 122 -8.77 -15.31 -2.78
CA ARG A 122 -9.57 -16.50 -2.48
C ARG A 122 -10.64 -16.74 -3.56
N LYS A 123 -10.29 -16.65 -4.84
CA LYS A 123 -11.11 -17.30 -5.87
C LYS A 123 -11.21 -18.77 -5.47
N ARG A 124 -12.39 -19.16 -5.00
CA ARG A 124 -12.80 -20.55 -4.91
C ARG A 124 -12.68 -21.07 -6.33
N TYR A 125 -11.72 -21.94 -6.59
CA TYR A 125 -12.00 -23.00 -7.55
C TYR A 125 -13.26 -23.67 -7.01
N ASP A 126 -14.33 -23.67 -7.81
CA ASP A 126 -15.45 -24.54 -7.47
C ASP A 126 -14.87 -25.96 -7.53
N ILE A 127 -14.63 -26.54 -6.35
CA ILE A 127 -14.14 -27.90 -6.17
C ILE A 127 -15.28 -28.92 -6.34
N ARG A 128 -16.48 -28.48 -6.77
CA ARG A 128 -17.44 -29.40 -7.39
C ARG A 128 -16.73 -30.01 -8.59
N ALA A 129 -16.17 -31.18 -8.33
CA ALA A 129 -15.13 -31.82 -9.10
C ALA A 129 -15.45 -31.78 -10.60
N LEU A 130 -14.45 -31.46 -11.43
CA LEU A 130 -14.44 -32.00 -12.78
C LEU A 130 -14.68 -33.49 -12.63
N ILE A 131 -15.79 -34.00 -13.17
CA ILE A 131 -16.00 -35.44 -13.31
C ILE A 131 -14.79 -35.93 -14.09
N THR A 132 -13.86 -36.57 -13.39
CA THR A 132 -12.69 -37.17 -14.02
C THR A 132 -13.20 -38.35 -14.86
N ALA A 133 -12.50 -38.66 -15.96
CA ALA A 133 -12.86 -39.79 -16.80
C ALA A 133 -13.00 -41.10 -15.98
N GLN A 134 -12.21 -41.22 -14.90
CA GLN A 134 -12.30 -42.33 -13.97
C GLN A 134 -13.67 -42.39 -13.25
N LEU A 135 -14.14 -41.27 -12.69
CA LEU A 135 -15.45 -41.21 -12.03
C LEU A 135 -16.59 -41.50 -13.01
N LEU A 136 -16.45 -41.04 -14.27
CA LEU A 136 -17.43 -41.33 -15.32
C LEU A 136 -17.48 -42.84 -15.64
N SER A 137 -16.32 -43.49 -15.76
CA SER A 137 -16.24 -44.95 -15.96
C SER A 137 -16.81 -45.73 -14.78
N ASP A 138 -16.55 -45.29 -13.55
CA ASP A 138 -17.07 -45.93 -12.35
C ASP A 138 -18.60 -45.81 -12.26
N ILE A 139 -19.18 -44.67 -12.66
CA ILE A 139 -20.63 -44.46 -12.72
C ILE A 139 -21.27 -45.38 -13.78
N ILE A 140 -20.69 -45.47 -14.98
CA ILE A 140 -21.19 -46.35 -16.06
C ILE A 140 -21.13 -47.81 -15.63
N GLY A 141 -20.03 -48.25 -15.00
CA GLY A 141 -19.89 -49.63 -14.51
C GLY A 141 -20.84 -49.98 -13.37
N CYS A 142 -21.31 -49.00 -12.59
CA CYS A 142 -22.36 -49.19 -11.59
C CYS A 142 -23.76 -49.23 -12.22
N LEU A 143 -24.00 -48.46 -13.28
CA LEU A 143 -25.27 -48.46 -14.01
C LEU A 143 -25.56 -49.80 -14.69
N ASP A 144 -24.56 -50.43 -15.32
CA ASP A 144 -24.74 -51.74 -15.94
C ASP A 144 -25.16 -52.82 -14.93
N LYS A 145 -24.62 -52.76 -13.71
CA LYS A 145 -24.97 -53.69 -12.61
C LYS A 145 -26.36 -53.45 -12.06
N ALA A 146 -26.82 -52.19 -12.04
CA ALA A 146 -28.15 -51.84 -11.57
C ALA A 146 -29.25 -52.16 -12.60
N CYS A 147 -28.95 -52.10 -13.89
CA CYS A 147 -29.89 -52.44 -14.97
C CYS A 147 -30.05 -53.94 -15.20
N THR A 148 -29.09 -54.79 -14.77
CA THR A 148 -29.21 -56.26 -14.87
C THR A 148 -29.97 -56.90 -13.69
N THR A 149 -30.37 -56.12 -12.69
CA THR A 149 -31.10 -56.59 -11.50
C THR A 149 -32.59 -56.17 -11.47
N LEU A 150 -33.13 -55.69 -12.58
CA LEU A 150 -34.56 -55.48 -12.83
C LEU A 150 -35.05 -56.46 -13.91
#